data_AF-A0A954FY04-F1
#
_entry.id   AF-A0A954FY04-F1
#
_cell.length_a   1.000
_cell.length_b   1.000
_cell.length_c   1.000
_cell.angle_alpha   90.00
_cell.angle_beta   90.00
_cell.angle_gamma   90.00
#
_symmetry.space_group_name_H-M   'P 1'
#
loop_
_entity.id
_entity.type
_entity.pdbx_description
1 polymer ?
#
loop_
_entity_poly.entity_id
_entity_poly.type
_entity_poly.pdbx_seq_one_letter_code
_entity_poly.pdbx_strand_id
1 'polypeptide(L)'
;SQPIFFFFLKTTTDDNDKENDEIYYCNASGADGRGQYMTEGFVVLKGSSGPLKKSPSPDGKRAERIRVKLIKNNIFKIEGDRVICQKDHLFGSPSGAAVSLVGRAINGWMVWIDKDGRTLDELKRQSDDS
;
A
#
# COMPACT_ATOMS: atom_id res chain seq x y z
N SER A 1 -29.02 -21.32 -3.16
CA SER A 1 -28.09 -21.41 -2.02
C SER A 1 -26.66 -21.32 -2.49
N GLN A 2 -25.95 -20.31 -1.99
CA GLN A 2 -24.50 -20.09 -1.81
C GLN A 2 -23.52 -20.43 -2.96
N PRO A 3 -22.69 -19.48 -3.44
CA PRO A 3 -21.48 -19.83 -4.17
C PRO A 3 -20.35 -20.25 -3.21
N ILE A 4 -19.66 -21.30 -3.66
CA ILE A 4 -18.46 -21.89 -3.10
C ILE A 4 -17.32 -20.89 -3.23
N PHE A 5 -16.89 -20.30 -2.12
CA PHE A 5 -15.60 -19.62 -2.03
C PHE A 5 -14.71 -20.45 -1.10
N PHE A 6 -14.18 -21.55 -1.64
CA PHE A 6 -13.18 -22.35 -0.97
C PHE A 6 -11.94 -22.42 -1.84
N PHE A 7 -10.95 -21.65 -1.41
CA PHE A 7 -9.58 -22.12 -1.20
C PHE A 7 -9.02 -23.01 -2.31
N PHE A 8 -8.46 -22.39 -3.34
CA PHE A 8 -7.48 -23.05 -4.18
C PHE A 8 -6.28 -22.13 -4.33
N LEU A 9 -5.24 -22.42 -3.56
CA LEU A 9 -3.86 -22.61 -4.00
C LEU A 9 -3.03 -22.98 -2.77
N LYS A 10 -2.72 -24.28 -2.65
CA LYS A 10 -1.48 -24.73 -2.01
C LYS A 10 -0.85 -25.76 -2.94
N THR A 11 0.36 -25.43 -3.39
CA THR A 11 1.55 -26.26 -3.70
C THR A 11 2.33 -25.46 -4.74
N THR A 12 3.55 -25.01 -4.49
CA THR A 12 4.75 -25.84 -4.38
C THR A 12 5.85 -25.19 -3.53
N THR A 13 6.64 -26.03 -2.88
CA THR A 13 7.91 -25.80 -2.16
C THR A 13 8.85 -24.78 -2.82
N ASP A 14 9.17 -23.71 -2.08
CA ASP A 14 10.51 -23.15 -1.94
C ASP A 14 10.65 -22.56 -0.51
N ASP A 15 11.73 -22.88 0.19
CA ASP A 15 11.96 -22.61 1.61
C ASP A 15 12.36 -21.15 1.89
N ASN A 16 11.60 -20.16 1.41
CA ASN A 16 11.90 -18.74 1.69
C ASN A 16 10.72 -17.82 2.02
N ASP A 17 9.47 -18.29 1.90
CA ASP A 17 8.32 -17.49 2.31
C ASP A 17 8.01 -17.69 3.80
N LYS A 18 8.90 -17.17 4.65
CA LYS A 18 8.41 -16.57 5.89
C LYS A 18 7.62 -15.34 5.46
N GLU A 19 6.35 -15.55 5.11
CA GLU A 19 5.33 -14.52 5.07
C GLU A 19 5.23 -13.97 6.50
N ASN A 20 6.18 -13.10 6.82
CA ASN A 20 6.23 -12.40 8.08
C ASN A 20 4.97 -11.54 8.05
N ASP A 21 4.11 -11.66 9.07
CA ASP A 21 2.97 -10.78 9.32
C ASP A 21 3.41 -9.32 9.63
N GLU A 22 4.47 -8.86 8.96
CA GLU A 22 5.10 -7.58 9.15
C GLU A 22 4.25 -6.52 8.46
N ILE A 23 3.46 -5.83 9.29
CA ILE A 23 2.64 -4.71 8.87
C ILE A 23 3.47 -3.43 8.93
N TYR A 24 3.43 -2.70 7.82
CA TYR A 24 3.98 -1.36 7.69
C TYR A 24 2.86 -0.33 7.75
N TYR A 25 3.17 0.81 8.34
CA TYR A 25 2.27 1.94 8.54
C TYR A 25 2.74 3.14 7.72
N CYS A 26 1.79 3.88 7.14
CA CYS A 26 2.11 5.09 6.38
C CYS A 26 2.31 6.28 7.33
N ASN A 27 3.54 6.77 7.45
CA ASN A 27 3.87 7.93 8.29
C ASN A 27 3.57 9.30 7.63
N ALA A 28 2.70 9.34 6.62
CA ALA A 28 2.31 10.59 5.97
C ALA A 28 1.14 11.24 6.72
N SER A 29 1.25 12.54 6.99
CA SER A 29 0.18 13.32 7.62
C SER A 29 -1.16 13.15 6.89
N GLY A 30 -2.20 12.81 7.65
CA GLY A 30 -3.58 12.61 7.18
C GLY A 30 -3.86 11.23 6.56
N ALA A 31 -2.82 10.41 6.36
CA ALA A 31 -2.99 9.01 5.96
C ALA A 31 -3.13 8.11 7.19
N ASP A 32 -3.95 7.08 7.04
CA ASP A 32 -4.05 5.93 7.94
C ASP A 32 -3.86 4.70 7.05
N GLY A 33 -2.60 4.43 6.71
CA GLY A 33 -2.22 3.40 5.75
C GLY A 33 -1.61 2.21 6.44
N ARG A 34 -2.03 1.01 6.05
CA ARG A 34 -1.42 -0.26 6.46
C ARG A 34 -1.08 -1.07 5.23
N GLY A 35 0.06 -1.74 5.25
CA GLY A 35 0.47 -2.58 4.12
C GLY A 35 1.53 -3.61 4.46
N GLN A 36 1.79 -4.46 3.49
CA GLN A 36 2.79 -5.52 3.54
C GLN A 36 3.72 -5.38 2.35
N TYR A 37 5.02 -5.51 2.60
CA TYR A 37 6.01 -5.56 1.54
C TYR A 37 6.24 -7.01 1.13
N MET A 38 6.18 -7.27 -0.17
CA MET A 38 6.31 -8.60 -0.78
C MET A 38 7.29 -8.52 -1.95
N THR A 39 7.81 -9.66 -2.39
CA THR A 39 8.71 -9.72 -3.56
C THR A 39 8.09 -9.10 -4.82
N GLU A 40 6.78 -9.27 -5.01
CA GLU A 40 6.04 -8.70 -6.16
C GLU A 40 5.71 -7.21 -6.02
N GLY A 41 5.88 -6.62 -4.82
CA GLY A 41 5.61 -5.21 -4.58
C GLY A 41 5.11 -4.90 -3.18
N PHE A 42 4.01 -4.16 -3.09
CA PHE A 42 3.47 -3.69 -1.82
C PHE A 42 1.95 -3.78 -1.80
N VAL A 43 1.42 -4.55 -0.85
CA VAL A 43 -0.02 -4.70 -0.65
C VAL A 43 -0.50 -3.60 0.29
N VAL A 44 -1.44 -2.78 -0.16
CA VAL A 44 -2.18 -1.88 0.74
C VAL A 44 -3.41 -2.62 1.24
N LEU A 45 -3.53 -2.73 2.55
CA LEU A 45 -4.61 -3.48 3.19
C LEU A 45 -5.93 -2.72 3.14
N LYS A 46 -7.02 -3.48 3.13
CA LYS A 46 -8.40 -2.98 3.27
C LYS A 46 -8.55 -2.08 4.49
N GLY A 47 -9.34 -1.03 4.32
CA GLY A 47 -9.58 0.00 5.33
C GLY A 47 -8.51 1.08 5.38
N SER A 48 -7.33 0.87 4.77
CA SER A 48 -6.33 1.94 4.63
C SER A 48 -6.93 3.15 3.95
N SER A 49 -6.65 4.34 4.46
CA SER A 49 -7.23 5.58 3.99
C SER A 49 -6.24 6.72 3.88
N GLY A 50 -6.58 7.72 3.08
CA GLY A 50 -5.79 8.94 2.97
C GLY A 50 -6.64 10.13 2.55
N PRO A 51 -6.06 11.34 2.55
CA PRO A 51 -6.81 12.56 2.28
C PRO A 51 -7.26 12.61 0.81
N LEU A 52 -8.51 13.01 0.58
CA LEU A 52 -9.03 13.31 -0.75
C LEU A 52 -8.36 14.56 -1.34
N LYS A 53 -8.06 15.55 -0.47
CA LYS A 53 -7.45 16.82 -0.87
C LYS A 53 -6.12 16.60 -1.60
N LYS A 54 -5.98 17.32 -2.70
CA LYS A 54 -4.80 17.32 -3.57
C LYS A 54 -3.81 18.36 -3.06
N SER A 55 -2.52 18.11 -3.26
CA SER A 55 -1.56 19.22 -3.38
C SER A 55 -1.77 19.89 -4.75
N PRO A 56 -1.87 21.23 -4.85
CA PRO A 56 -1.99 21.92 -6.13
C PRO A 56 -0.74 21.86 -7.02
N SER A 57 0.31 21.13 -6.61
CA SER A 57 1.54 20.95 -7.40
C SER A 57 1.34 20.02 -8.61
N PRO A 58 2.21 20.09 -9.65
CA PRO A 58 2.20 19.18 -10.80
C PRO A 58 2.19 17.69 -10.40
N ASP A 59 2.84 17.34 -9.30
CA ASP A 59 2.89 15.99 -8.74
C ASP A 59 1.51 15.48 -8.29
N GLY A 60 0.62 16.38 -7.87
CA GLY A 60 -0.77 16.07 -7.54
C GLY A 60 -1.53 15.49 -8.73
N LYS A 61 -1.21 15.90 -9.97
CA LYS A 61 -1.87 15.41 -11.19
C LYS A 61 -1.57 13.93 -11.46
N ARG A 62 -0.36 13.46 -11.13
CA ARG A 62 0.00 12.03 -11.29
C ARG A 62 -0.77 11.17 -10.29
N ALA A 63 -0.78 11.57 -9.03
CA ALA A 63 -1.49 10.86 -7.97
C ALA A 63 -3.00 10.80 -8.25
N GLU A 64 -3.57 11.90 -8.76
CA GLU A 64 -4.97 11.96 -9.17
C GLU A 64 -5.30 10.96 -10.28
N ARG A 65 -4.50 10.89 -11.35
CA ARG A 65 -4.72 9.92 -12.44
C ARG A 65 -4.70 8.48 -11.94
N ILE A 66 -3.85 8.16 -10.97
CA ILE A 66 -3.79 6.84 -10.34
C ILE A 66 -5.07 6.58 -9.55
N ARG A 67 -5.47 7.51 -8.67
CA ARG A 67 -6.68 7.38 -7.85
C ARG A 67 -7.95 7.24 -8.70
N VAL A 68 -8.10 8.00 -9.79
CA VAL A 68 -9.24 7.88 -10.70
C VAL A 68 -9.38 6.45 -11.23
N LYS A 69 -8.27 5.81 -11.63
CA LYS A 69 -8.28 4.41 -12.08
C LYS A 69 -8.67 3.45 -10.96
N LEU A 70 -8.10 3.63 -9.77
CA LEU A 70 -8.40 2.78 -8.60
C LEU A 70 -9.85 2.90 -8.16
N ILE A 71 -10.42 4.11 -8.20
CA ILE A 71 -11.84 4.35 -7.88
C ILE A 71 -12.74 3.71 -8.93
N LYS A 72 -12.43 3.90 -10.23
CA LYS A 72 -13.18 3.26 -11.33
C LYS A 72 -13.19 1.73 -11.21
N ASN A 73 -12.13 1.15 -10.66
CA ASN A 73 -11.98 -0.29 -10.46
C ASN A 73 -12.47 -0.80 -9.09
N ASN A 74 -13.18 0.04 -8.32
CA ASN A 74 -13.69 -0.29 -6.98
C ASN A 74 -12.60 -0.75 -5.99
N ILE A 75 -11.35 -0.34 -6.22
CA ILE A 75 -10.25 -0.58 -5.28
C ILE A 75 -10.30 0.48 -4.19
N PHE A 76 -10.48 1.75 -4.58
CA PHE A 76 -10.69 2.86 -3.66
C PHE A 76 -12.12 3.38 -3.76
N LYS A 77 -12.60 3.95 -2.66
CA LYS A 77 -13.87 4.67 -2.60
C LYS A 77 -13.66 6.02 -1.94
N ILE A 78 -14.40 7.03 -2.38
CA ILE A 78 -14.42 8.34 -1.74
C ILE A 78 -15.48 8.30 -0.64
N GLU A 79 -15.09 8.66 0.58
CA GLU A 79 -16.01 8.83 1.71
C GLU A 79 -15.65 10.13 2.44
N GLY A 80 -16.54 11.12 2.36
CA GLY A 80 -16.28 12.46 2.88
C GLY A 80 -15.04 13.09 2.25
N ASP A 81 -14.07 13.45 3.08
CA ASP A 81 -12.79 14.04 2.68
C ASP A 81 -11.66 13.01 2.56
N ARG A 82 -11.99 11.71 2.49
CA ARG A 82 -11.03 10.60 2.41
C ARG A 82 -11.21 9.73 1.17
N VAL A 83 -10.12 9.08 0.78
CA VAL A 83 -10.12 7.89 -0.08
C VAL A 83 -9.85 6.67 0.79
N ILE A 84 -10.62 5.60 0.63
CA ILE A 84 -10.54 4.38 1.45
C ILE A 84 -10.37 3.15 0.56
N CYS A 85 -9.37 2.34 0.88
CA CYS A 85 -9.09 1.05 0.25
C CYS A 85 -10.18 0.03 0.62
N GLN A 86 -10.92 -0.45 -0.36
CA GLN A 86 -12.09 -1.33 -0.16
C GLN A 86 -11.71 -2.81 -0.05
N LYS A 87 -10.52 -3.17 -0.53
CA LYS A 87 -9.97 -4.53 -0.55
C LYS A 87 -8.45 -4.46 -0.58
N ASP A 88 -7.78 -5.52 -0.16
CA ASP A 88 -6.32 -5.60 -0.28
C ASP A 88 -5.93 -5.45 -1.76
N HIS A 89 -4.92 -4.62 -2.01
CA HIS A 89 -4.49 -4.33 -3.37
C HIS A 89 -2.97 -4.29 -3.48
N LEU A 90 -2.44 -5.17 -4.32
CA LEU A 90 -1.03 -5.21 -4.69
C LEU A 90 -0.70 -4.06 -5.65
N PHE A 91 0.27 -3.24 -5.24
CA PHE A 91 0.95 -2.28 -6.09
C PHE A 91 2.31 -2.82 -6.47
N GLY A 92 2.76 -2.61 -7.71
CA GLY A 92 4.09 -3.05 -8.15
C GLY A 92 5.27 -2.30 -7.50
N SER A 93 5.03 -1.41 -6.54
CA SER A 93 6.10 -0.81 -5.72
C SER A 93 5.55 -0.13 -4.45
N PRO A 94 6.36 0.00 -3.39
CA PRO A 94 6.02 0.78 -2.19
C PRO A 94 5.66 2.25 -2.51
N SER A 95 6.33 2.84 -3.49
CA SER A 95 6.06 4.22 -3.92
C SER A 95 4.72 4.35 -4.64
N GLY A 96 4.33 3.37 -5.48
CA GLY A 96 3.01 3.35 -6.11
C GLY A 96 1.89 3.28 -5.07
N ALA A 97 2.05 2.41 -4.07
CA ALA A 97 1.15 2.30 -2.93
C ALA A 97 1.03 3.65 -2.19
N ALA A 98 2.15 4.24 -1.77
CA ALA A 98 2.15 5.49 -1.01
C ALA A 98 1.55 6.66 -1.79
N VAL A 99 1.94 6.85 -3.06
CA VAL A 99 1.42 7.95 -3.89
C VAL A 99 -0.09 7.84 -4.08
N SER A 100 -0.59 6.62 -4.31
CA SER A 100 -2.03 6.40 -4.47
C SER A 100 -2.80 6.70 -3.19
N LEU A 101 -2.28 6.28 -2.03
CA LEU A 101 -2.94 6.47 -0.75
C LEU A 101 -2.88 7.93 -0.28
N VAL A 102 -1.71 8.58 -0.38
CA VAL A 102 -1.46 9.93 0.16
C VAL A 102 -1.92 11.04 -0.79
N GLY A 103 -1.90 10.82 -2.11
CA GLY A 103 -2.42 11.79 -3.08
C GLY A 103 -1.41 12.85 -3.52
N ARG A 104 -0.12 12.62 -3.26
CA ARG A 104 1.00 13.45 -3.71
C ARG A 104 2.23 12.58 -3.96
N ALA A 105 3.24 13.15 -4.61
CA ALA A 105 4.54 12.48 -4.71
C ALA A 105 5.14 12.28 -3.31
N ILE A 106 5.57 11.05 -3.02
CA ILE A 106 6.20 10.67 -1.76
C ILE A 106 7.07 9.43 -1.99
N ASN A 107 8.18 9.33 -1.26
CA ASN A 107 9.06 8.17 -1.34
C ASN A 107 8.47 7.03 -0.50
N GLY A 108 8.03 5.95 -1.16
CA GLY A 108 7.48 4.77 -0.49
C GLY A 108 8.44 4.14 0.51
N TRP A 109 9.73 4.09 0.17
CA TRP A 109 10.75 3.45 1.00
C TRP A 109 10.98 4.15 2.35
N MET A 110 10.69 5.45 2.42
CA MET A 110 10.85 6.26 3.63
C MET A 110 9.56 6.44 4.43
N VAL A 111 8.40 6.42 3.76
CA VAL A 111 7.12 6.72 4.42
C VAL A 111 6.47 5.48 5.05
N TRP A 112 6.76 4.30 4.52
CA TRP A 112 6.33 3.05 5.12
C TRP A 112 7.29 2.69 6.25
N ILE A 113 6.77 2.63 7.47
CA ILE A 113 7.53 2.32 8.68
C ILE A 113 6.96 1.09 9.39
N ASP A 114 7.79 0.35 10.10
CA ASP A 114 7.32 -0.68 11.02
C ASP A 114 6.72 -0.05 12.29
N LYS A 115 6.28 -0.91 13.23
CA LYS A 115 5.77 -0.49 14.54
C LYS A 115 6.79 0.25 15.42
N ASP A 116 8.08 0.05 15.15
CA ASP A 116 9.20 0.63 15.89
C ASP A 116 9.69 1.95 15.25
N GLY A 117 9.04 2.38 14.15
CA GLY A 117 9.34 3.62 13.44
C GLY A 117 10.47 3.51 12.42
N ARG A 118 10.98 2.30 12.16
CA ARG A 118 12.04 2.05 11.18
C ARG A 118 11.45 1.99 9.78
N THR A 119 12.13 2.60 8.82
CA THR A 119 11.69 2.71 7.43
C THR A 119 11.87 1.40 6.67
N LEU A 120 11.07 1.22 5.62
CA LEU A 120 11.21 0.08 4.72
C LEU A 120 12.60 0.03 4.05
N ASP A 121 13.22 1.18 3.79
CA ASP A 121 14.60 1.26 3.27
C ASP A 121 15.61 0.67 4.25
N GLU A 122 15.58 1.10 5.52
CA GLU A 122 16.44 0.58 6.60
C GLU A 122 16.28 -0.94 6.76
N LEU A 123 15.03 -1.42 6.69
CA LEU A 123 14.68 -2.81 6.98
C LEU A 123 14.96 -3.79 5.83
N LYS A 124 14.96 -3.33 4.57
CA LYS A 124 14.98 -4.22 3.39
C LYS A 124 16.08 -3.92 2.37
N ARG A 125 16.72 -2.74 2.41
CA ARG A 125 17.75 -2.35 1.43
C ARG A 125 19.11 -2.10 2.04
N GLN A 126 19.15 -1.75 3.33
CA GLN A 126 20.40 -1.46 4.05
C GLN A 126 20.87 -2.63 4.92
N SER A 127 20.12 -3.73 4.95
CA SER A 127 20.38 -4.92 5.76
C SER A 127 21.38 -5.93 5.14
N ASP A 128 22.03 -5.58 4.04
CA ASP A 128 23.01 -6.45 3.34
C ASP A 128 24.49 -6.14 3.69
N ASP A 129 24.77 -5.22 4.63
CA ASP A 129 26.14 -4.96 5.10
C ASP A 129 26.42 -5.69 6.43
N SER A 130 26.69 -7.00 6.39
CA SER A 130 27.41 -7.75 7.47
C SER A 130 27.95 -9.08 6.97
#